data_AF-A0A9N7APD0-F1
#
_entry.id   AF-A0A9N7APD0-F1
#
_cell.length_a   1.000
_cell.length_b   1.000
_cell.length_c   1.000
_cell.angle_alpha   90.00
_cell.angle_beta   90.00
_cell.angle_gamma   90.00
#
_symmetry.space_group_name_H-M   'P 1'
#
loop_
_entity.id
_entity.type
_entity.pdbx_description
1 polymer ?
#
loop_
_entity_poly.entity_id
_entity_poly.type
_entity_poly.pdbx_seq_one_letter_code
_entity_poly.pdbx_strand_id
1 'polypeptide(L)'
;MSMKHFLVSSGGEKINHPKYLLKNENKLKKYQRKLSKKQKGSVNRAKSRLRVVKLHKKISNQRKDFLHKLSYYFVSNYKNIVIGNLSIKGMRKGMFGKSINDLGWSEFARQFT
;
A
#
# COMPACT_ATOMS: atom_id res chain seq x y z
N MET A 1 6.01 -14.35 -6.43
CA MET A 1 7.14 -13.41 -6.60
C MET A 1 6.69 -11.99 -6.19
N SER A 2 7.31 -11.36 -5.19
CA SER A 2 6.90 -10.04 -4.65
C SER A 2 8.05 -9.04 -4.84
N MET A 3 7.74 -7.81 -5.27
CA MET A 3 8.75 -6.75 -5.42
C MET A 3 9.49 -6.53 -4.09
N LYS A 4 10.82 -6.54 -4.16
CA LYS A 4 11.71 -6.42 -2.99
C LYS A 4 11.92 -4.94 -2.62
N HIS A 5 12.12 -4.09 -3.62
CA HIS A 5 12.40 -2.67 -3.44
C HIS A 5 11.25 -1.81 -3.97
N PHE A 6 10.95 -0.73 -3.26
CA PHE A 6 10.01 0.32 -3.64
C PHE A 6 10.68 1.35 -4.56
N LEU A 7 11.92 1.74 -4.24
CA LEU A 7 12.69 2.72 -5.01
C LEU A 7 14.15 2.27 -5.07
N VAL A 8 14.78 2.50 -6.22
CA VAL A 8 16.23 2.36 -6.40
C VAL A 8 16.74 3.69 -6.97
N SER A 9 17.63 4.35 -6.23
CA SER A 9 18.24 5.61 -6.67
C SER A 9 19.38 5.33 -7.66
N SER A 10 19.73 6.31 -8.49
CA SER A 10 20.92 6.25 -9.36
C SER A 10 22.20 6.06 -8.56
N GLY A 11 22.24 6.55 -7.31
CA GLY A 11 23.33 6.32 -6.36
C GLY A 11 23.35 4.93 -5.70
N GLY A 12 22.45 4.01 -6.11
CA GLY A 12 22.41 2.64 -5.61
C GLY A 12 21.63 2.43 -4.31
N GLU A 13 21.08 3.49 -3.70
CA GLU A 13 20.22 3.38 -2.53
C GLU A 13 18.93 2.62 -2.86
N LYS A 14 18.62 1.61 -2.04
CA LYS A 14 17.44 0.74 -2.24
C LYS A 14 16.51 0.87 -1.04
N ILE A 15 15.33 1.42 -1.29
CA ILE A 15 14.29 1.51 -0.27
C ILE A 15 13.42 0.27 -0.37
N ASN A 16 13.31 -0.48 0.73
CA ASN A 16 12.53 -1.72 0.75
C ASN A 16 11.03 -1.45 0.82
N HIS A 17 10.24 -2.28 0.14
CA HIS A 17 8.77 -2.21 0.24
C HIS A 17 8.31 -2.75 1.59
N PRO A 18 7.60 -1.98 2.44
CA PRO A 18 7.16 -2.43 3.76
C PRO A 18 6.11 -3.56 3.72
N LYS A 19 5.45 -3.77 2.58
CA LYS A 19 4.49 -4.87 2.33
C LYS A 19 3.35 -4.93 3.35
N TYR A 20 2.82 -3.77 3.74
CA TYR A 20 1.78 -3.66 4.79
C TYR A 20 0.53 -4.49 4.46
N LEU A 21 0.11 -4.54 3.19
CA LEU A 21 -1.05 -5.34 2.79
C LEU A 21 -0.77 -6.85 2.95
N LEU A 22 0.39 -7.32 2.49
CA LEU A 22 0.78 -8.74 2.60
C LEU A 22 0.86 -9.17 4.07
N LYS A 23 1.48 -8.35 4.93
CA LYS A 23 1.58 -8.63 6.38
C LYS A 23 0.22 -8.76 7.07
N ASN A 24 -0.78 -7.99 6.61
CA ASN A 24 -2.12 -8.01 7.20
C ASN A 24 -3.11 -8.92 6.46
N GLU A 25 -2.71 -9.58 5.37
CA GLU A 25 -3.61 -10.33 4.48
C GLU A 25 -4.31 -11.49 5.22
N ASN A 26 -3.56 -12.28 5.99
CA ASN A 26 -4.12 -13.40 6.76
C ASN A 26 -5.17 -12.92 7.77
N LYS A 27 -4.91 -11.79 8.43
CA LYS A 27 -5.83 -11.16 9.37
C LYS A 27 -7.08 -10.64 8.66
N LEU A 28 -6.91 -10.04 7.48
CA LEU A 28 -8.01 -9.55 6.65
C LEU A 28 -8.91 -10.70 6.20
N LYS A 29 -8.34 -11.79 5.68
CA LYS A 29 -9.07 -13.00 5.28
C LYS A 29 -9.85 -13.59 6.46
N LYS A 30 -9.24 -13.69 7.65
CA LYS A 30 -9.91 -14.18 8.86
C LYS A 30 -11.09 -13.30 9.24
N TYR A 31 -10.96 -11.98 9.20
CA TYR A 31 -12.05 -11.06 9.53
C TYR A 31 -13.16 -11.05 8.48
N GLN A 32 -12.83 -11.11 7.20
CA GLN A 32 -13.81 -11.23 6.13
C GLN A 32 -14.58 -12.57 6.19
N ARG A 33 -13.90 -13.70 6.45
CA ARG A 33 -14.56 -15.00 6.65
C ARG A 33 -15.51 -14.97 7.85
N LYS A 34 -15.10 -14.35 8.97
CA LYS A 34 -15.98 -14.16 10.13
C LYS A 34 -17.19 -13.30 9.79
N LEU A 35 -17.01 -12.21 9.04
CA LEU A 35 -18.10 -11.32 8.63
C LEU A 35 -19.11 -12.03 7.73
N SER A 36 -18.64 -12.82 6.75
CA SER A 36 -19.49 -13.55 5.80
C SER A 36 -20.42 -14.55 6.51
N LYS A 37 -19.93 -15.20 7.56
CA LYS A 37 -20.71 -16.15 8.38
C LYS A 37 -21.75 -15.48 9.30
N LYS A 38 -21.82 -14.14 9.38
CA LYS A 38 -22.79 -13.45 10.25
C LYS A 38 -24.08 -13.12 9.50
N GLN A 39 -25.21 -13.32 10.17
CA GLN A 39 -26.53 -12.97 9.65
C GLN A 39 -26.59 -11.50 9.24
N LYS A 40 -27.12 -11.24 8.04
CA LYS A 40 -27.39 -9.88 7.53
C LYS A 40 -28.31 -9.14 8.51
N GLY A 41 -28.09 -7.83 8.68
CA GLY A 41 -28.86 -7.01 9.64
C GLY A 41 -28.48 -7.14 11.12
N SER A 42 -27.85 -8.25 11.56
CA SER A 42 -27.53 -8.43 12.98
C SER A 42 -26.51 -7.44 13.54
N VAL A 43 -26.66 -7.07 14.82
CA VAL A 43 -25.70 -6.23 15.56
C VAL A 43 -24.28 -6.84 15.54
N ASN A 44 -24.18 -8.15 15.62
CA ASN A 44 -22.91 -8.88 15.57
C ASN A 44 -22.22 -8.78 14.20
N ARG A 45 -22.99 -8.69 13.11
CA ARG A 45 -22.45 -8.41 11.77
C ARG A 45 -21.92 -6.98 11.69
N ALA A 46 -22.63 -5.99 12.25
CA ALA A 46 -22.16 -4.61 12.29
C ALA A 46 -20.82 -4.48 13.06
N LYS A 47 -20.71 -5.11 14.24
CA LYS A 47 -19.44 -5.20 15.01
C LYS A 47 -18.32 -5.84 14.20
N SER A 48 -18.60 -6.91 13.46
CA SER A 48 -17.61 -7.60 12.63
C SER A 48 -17.17 -6.75 11.42
N ARG A 49 -18.12 -6.02 10.80
CA ARG A 49 -17.85 -5.08 9.70
C ARG A 49 -16.91 -3.96 10.16
N LEU A 50 -17.15 -3.40 11.35
CA LEU A 50 -16.27 -2.37 11.91
C LEU A 50 -14.82 -2.86 12.09
N ARG A 51 -14.62 -4.13 12.48
CA ARG A 51 -13.26 -4.70 12.60
C ARG A 51 -12.54 -4.75 11.25
N VAL A 52 -13.25 -5.11 10.18
CA VAL A 52 -12.72 -5.11 8.81
C VAL A 52 -12.37 -3.69 8.38
N VAL A 53 -13.28 -2.73 8.58
CA VAL A 53 -13.06 -1.31 8.24
C VAL A 53 -11.85 -0.73 9.00
N LYS A 54 -11.76 -0.98 10.31
CA LYS A 54 -10.62 -0.53 11.13
C LYS A 54 -9.29 -1.08 10.60
N LEU A 55 -9.26 -2.34 10.17
CA LEU A 55 -8.06 -2.94 9.60
C LEU A 55 -7.70 -2.32 8.24
N HIS A 56 -8.66 -2.11 7.35
CA HIS A 56 -8.42 -1.40 6.09
C HIS A 56 -7.91 0.03 6.32
N LYS A 57 -8.50 0.77 7.25
CA LYS A 57 -8.05 2.12 7.63
C LYS A 57 -6.63 2.10 8.15
N LYS A 58 -6.27 1.14 9.01
CA LYS A 58 -4.89 0.97 9.51
C LYS A 58 -3.91 0.75 8.36
N ILE A 59 -4.20 -0.18 7.44
CA ILE A 59 -3.32 -0.46 6.30
C ILE A 59 -3.17 0.78 5.41
N SER A 60 -4.27 1.49 5.12
CA SER A 60 -4.24 2.71 4.31
C SER A 60 -3.40 3.81 4.98
N ASN A 61 -3.57 4.03 6.28
CA ASN A 61 -2.80 5.03 7.02
C ASN A 61 -1.30 4.68 7.05
N GLN A 62 -0.94 3.41 7.26
CA GLN A 62 0.46 2.98 7.23
C GLN A 62 1.11 3.19 5.86
N ARG A 63 0.36 2.93 4.78
CA ARG A 63 0.84 3.18 3.42
C ARG A 63 1.05 4.67 3.17
N LYS A 64 0.09 5.51 3.57
CA LYS A 64 0.20 6.98 3.43
C LYS A 64 1.38 7.53 4.23
N ASP A 65 1.53 7.12 5.49
CA ASP A 65 2.63 7.54 6.37
C ASP A 65 3.99 7.20 5.76
N PHE A 66 4.15 5.98 5.24
CA PHE A 66 5.36 5.58 4.53
C PHE A 66 5.65 6.47 3.31
N LEU A 67 4.66 6.72 2.47
CA LEU A 67 4.83 7.59 1.29
C LEU A 67 5.19 9.02 1.67
N HIS A 68 4.53 9.59 2.69
CA HIS A 68 4.82 10.94 3.18
C HIS A 68 6.23 11.07 3.78
N LYS A 69 6.68 10.08 4.56
CA LYS A 69 8.05 10.08 5.09
C LYS A 69 9.09 10.00 3.99
N LEU A 70 8.82 9.20 2.96
CA LEU A 70 9.69 9.10 1.80
C LEU A 70 9.73 10.39 1.01
N SER A 71 8.58 10.98 0.68
CA SER A 71 8.55 12.23 -0.08
C SER A 71 9.22 13.36 0.69
N TYR A 72 8.95 13.48 1.99
CA TYR A 72 9.64 14.43 2.86
C TYR A 72 11.16 14.22 2.84
N TYR A 73 11.63 12.98 2.96
CA TYR A 73 13.06 12.66 2.87
C TYR A 73 13.66 13.13 1.54
N PHE A 74 13.03 12.82 0.41
CA PHE A 74 13.56 13.21 -0.89
C PHE A 74 13.55 14.72 -1.12
N VAL A 75 12.44 15.41 -0.80
CA VAL A 75 12.34 16.87 -0.95
C VAL A 75 13.35 17.60 -0.05
N SER A 76 13.63 17.07 1.14
CA SER A 76 14.58 17.68 2.07
C SER A 76 16.05 17.50 1.66
N ASN A 77 16.39 16.37 1.02
CA ASN A 77 17.78 16.03 0.68
C ASN A 77 18.16 16.36 -0.78
N TYR A 78 17.19 16.45 -1.68
CA TYR A 78 17.43 16.64 -3.11
C TYR A 78 16.64 17.84 -3.65
N LYS A 79 17.36 18.79 -4.27
CA LYS A 79 16.74 19.95 -4.92
C LYS A 79 16.03 19.60 -6.23
N ASN A 80 16.54 18.60 -6.95
CA ASN A 80 15.99 18.15 -8.23
C ASN A 80 15.71 16.65 -8.16
N ILE A 81 14.45 16.27 -8.38
CA ILE A 81 14.01 14.86 -8.34
C ILE A 81 13.42 14.53 -9.71
N VAL A 82 14.04 13.58 -10.42
CA VAL A 82 13.54 13.08 -11.70
C VAL A 82 12.93 11.70 -11.48
N ILE A 83 11.62 11.60 -11.71
CA ILE A 83 10.90 10.33 -11.61
C ILE A 83 10.79 9.73 -13.01
N GLY A 84 11.49 8.63 -13.25
CA GLY A 84 11.40 7.90 -14.52
C GLY A 84 9.96 7.47 -14.82
N ASN A 85 9.52 7.66 -16.06
CA ASN A 85 8.16 7.30 -16.50
C ASN A 85 8.02 5.79 -16.63
N LEU A 86 7.83 5.09 -15.50
CA LEU A 86 7.49 3.68 -15.48
C LEU A 86 6.04 3.53 -15.96
N SER A 87 5.79 2.65 -16.93
CA SER A 87 4.45 2.26 -17.37
C SER A 87 3.70 1.49 -16.25
N ILE A 88 3.26 2.22 -15.23
CA ILE A 88 2.55 1.67 -14.06
C ILE A 88 1.25 0.99 -14.51
N LYS A 89 0.61 1.51 -15.56
CA LYS A 89 -0.60 0.94 -16.17
C LYS A 89 -0.36 -0.47 -16.71
N GLY A 90 0.76 -0.71 -17.41
CA GLY A 90 1.11 -2.02 -17.95
C GLY A 90 1.45 -3.01 -16.85
N MET A 91 2.28 -2.59 -15.88
CA MET A 91 2.70 -3.46 -14.79
C MET A 91 1.52 -3.84 -13.88
N ARG A 92 0.54 -2.94 -13.69
CA ARG A 92 -0.68 -3.20 -12.89
C ARG A 92 -1.56 -4.33 -13.45
N LYS A 93 -1.55 -4.52 -14.77
CA LYS A 93 -2.35 -5.55 -15.46
C LYS A 93 -1.68 -6.94 -15.45
N GLY A 94 -0.38 -7.03 -15.16
CA GLY A 94 0.35 -8.30 -15.11
C GLY A 94 0.34 -8.99 -13.73
N MET A 95 1.16 -10.04 -13.58
CA MET A 95 1.28 -10.87 -12.36
C MET A 95 1.61 -10.08 -11.07
N PHE A 96 2.09 -8.85 -11.18
CA PHE A 96 2.51 -8.01 -10.05
C PHE A 96 1.47 -6.98 -9.60
N GLY A 97 0.28 -6.97 -10.20
CA GLY A 97 -0.74 -5.94 -9.98
C GLY A 97 -1.06 -5.67 -8.51
N LYS A 98 -1.15 -6.72 -7.67
CA LYS A 98 -1.39 -6.57 -6.22
C LYS A 98 -0.25 -5.85 -5.51
N SER A 99 1.00 -6.20 -5.82
CA SER A 99 2.17 -5.57 -5.22
C SER A 99 2.30 -4.12 -5.67
N ILE A 100 2.08 -3.83 -6.96
CA ILE A 100 2.13 -2.47 -7.53
C ILE A 100 1.04 -1.57 -6.93
N ASN A 101 -0.18 -2.09 -6.82
CA ASN A 101 -1.25 -1.37 -6.16
C ASN A 101 -0.94 -1.09 -4.67
N ASP A 102 -0.18 -1.97 -4.00
CA ASP A 102 0.26 -1.77 -2.62
C ASP A 102 1.39 -0.75 -2.49
N LEU A 103 2.28 -0.66 -3.49
CA LEU A 103 3.34 0.36 -3.54
C LEU A 103 2.74 1.77 -3.47
N GLY A 104 1.61 2.02 -4.16
CA GLY A 104 1.01 3.36 -4.17
C GLY A 104 1.85 4.39 -4.94
N TRP A 105 2.62 3.93 -5.93
CA TRP A 105 3.51 4.76 -6.75
C TRP A 105 2.79 5.95 -7.40
N SER A 106 1.53 5.79 -7.81
CA SER A 106 0.74 6.89 -8.36
C SER A 106 0.52 8.02 -7.35
N GLU A 107 0.29 7.67 -6.08
CA GLU A 107 0.12 8.66 -5.01
C GLU A 107 1.46 9.29 -4.65
N PHE A 108 2.55 8.51 -4.67
CA PHE A 108 3.91 9.03 -4.48
C PHE A 108 4.26 10.08 -5.54
N ALA A 109 4.07 9.75 -6.83
CA ALA A 109 4.32 10.69 -7.92
C ALA A 109 3.46 11.97 -7.80
N ARG A 110 2.20 11.84 -7.39
CA ARG A 110 1.29 12.97 -7.13
C ARG A 110 1.77 13.88 -5.98
N GLN A 111 2.65 13.44 -5.10
CA GLN A 111 3.20 14.29 -4.02
C GLN A 111 4.33 15.22 -4.51
N PHE A 112 4.89 14.97 -5.69
CA PHE A 112 5.96 15.79 -6.29
C PHE A 112 5.51 16.64 -7.48
N THR A 113 4.26 16.46 -7.93
CA THR A 113 3.61 17.30 -8.96
C THR A 113 2.65 18.25 -8.28
#